data_AF-A0A7Y5D4I1-F1
#
_entry.id   AF-A0A7Y5D4I1-F1
#
_cell.length_a   1.000
_cell.length_b   1.000
_cell.length_c   1.000
_cell.angle_alpha   90.00
_cell.angle_beta   90.00
_cell.angle_gamma   90.00
#
_symmetry.space_group_name_H-M   'P 1'
#
loop_
_entity.id
_entity.type
_entity.pdbx_description
1 polymer ?
#
loop_
_entity_poly.entity_id
_entity_poly.type
_entity_poly.pdbx_seq_one_letter_code
_entity_poly.pdbx_strand_id
1 'polypeptide(L)' 'MSESFADLFEESLAKTEMRPGAMLMGTVIDIENDMIIVSTHSKSEGVIPKWQFLNNDGELEVSIGDE' A
#
# COMPACT_ATOMS: atom_id res chain seq x y z
N MET A 1 22.41 11.43 25.02
CA MET A 1 21.73 12.23 24.00
C MET A 1 20.56 11.40 23.52
N SER A 2 19.56 11.27 24.38
CA SER A 2 18.32 10.53 24.13
C SER A 2 17.42 11.42 23.30
N GLU A 3 17.18 11.04 22.05
CA GLU A 3 16.12 11.64 21.24
C GLU A 3 14.81 11.52 22.04
N SER A 4 14.15 12.66 22.29
CA SER A 4 12.91 12.67 23.06
C SER A 4 11.82 12.06 22.18
N PHE A 5 10.93 11.26 22.79
CA PHE A 5 9.73 10.79 22.10
C PHE A 5 8.94 11.94 21.46
N ALA A 6 9.02 13.15 22.04
CA ALA A 6 8.43 14.35 21.46
C ALA A 6 9.01 14.71 20.08
N ASP A 7 10.34 14.64 19.93
CA ASP A 7 11.02 14.99 18.68
C ASP A 7 10.71 13.95 17.59
N LEU A 8 10.78 12.65 17.94
CA LEU A 8 10.44 11.55 17.03
C LEU A 8 8.94 11.54 16.64
N PHE A 9 8.06 11.99 17.55
CA PHE A 9 6.63 12.07 17.29
C PHE A 9 6.27 13.26 16.38
N GLU A 10 6.91 14.42 16.57
CA GLU A 10 6.76 15.56 15.67
C GLU A 10 7.26 15.23 14.25
N GLU A 11 8.38 14.53 14.11
CA GLU A 11 8.87 14.08 12.80
C GLU A 11 7.92 13.10 12.10
N SER A 12 7.26 12.21 12.85
CA SER A 12 6.26 11.27 12.32
C SER A 12 5.00 11.98 11.83
N LEU A 13 4.52 12.97 12.59
CA LEU A 13 3.39 13.82 12.20
C LEU A 13 3.69 14.66 10.96
N ALA A 14 4.92 15.21 10.86
CA ALA A 14 5.35 16.00 9.70
C ALA A 14 5.48 15.16 8.42
N LYS A 15 5.82 13.86 8.52
CA LYS A 15 5.84 12.94 7.37
C LYS A 15 4.45 12.52 6.91
N THR A 16 3.43 12.66 7.74
CA THR A 16 2.03 12.33 7.40
C THR A 16 1.38 13.49 6.62
N GLU A 17 2.03 13.93 5.55
CA GLU A 17 1.40 14.77 4.54
C GLU A 17 0.50 13.87 3.68
N MET A 18 -0.75 13.65 4.12
CA MET A 18 -1.82 13.09 3.29
C MET A 18 -2.18 14.11 2.19
N ARG A 19 -1.28 14.29 1.23
CA ARG A 19 -1.52 15.14 0.05
C ARG A 19 -2.40 14.36 -0.94
N PRO A 20 -3.47 14.96 -1.47
CA PRO A 20 -4.21 14.35 -2.57
C PRO A 20 -3.25 14.12 -3.75
N GLY A 21 -3.10 12.86 -4.18
CA GLY A 21 -2.11 12.43 -5.16
C GLY A 21 -0.88 11.71 -4.60
N ALA A 22 -0.81 11.46 -3.28
CA ALA A 22 0.23 10.62 -2.70
C ALA A 22 0.06 9.15 -3.12
N MET A 23 1.12 8.54 -3.64
CA MET A 23 1.17 7.08 -3.83
C MET A 23 1.31 6.42 -2.46
N LEU A 24 0.40 5.48 -2.19
CA LEU A 24 0.43 4.65 -0.99
C LEU A 24 1.08 3.31 -1.36
N MET A 25 2.04 2.87 -0.55
CA MET A 25 2.54 1.49 -0.61
C MET A 25 1.48 0.59 0.03
N GLY A 26 1.18 -0.53 -0.61
CA GLY A 26 0.21 -1.47 -0.09
C GLY A 26 0.57 -2.89 -0.46
N THR A 27 0.38 -3.79 0.49
CA THR A 27 0.72 -5.20 0.35
C THR A 27 -0.48 -5.98 -0.14
N VAL A 28 -0.29 -6.86 -1.12
CA VAL A 28 -1.32 -7.80 -1.58
C VAL A 28 -1.62 -8.79 -0.45
N ILE A 29 -2.81 -8.69 0.13
CA ILE A 29 -3.25 -9.59 1.21
C ILE A 29 -4.06 -10.76 0.68
N ASP A 30 -4.74 -10.57 -0.46
CA ASP A 30 -5.55 -11.62 -1.07
C ASP A 30 -5.71 -11.41 -2.58
N ILE A 31 -5.86 -12.51 -3.32
CA ILE A 31 -6.07 -12.53 -4.78
C ILE A 31 -7.25 -13.43 -5.07
N GLU A 32 -8.39 -12.83 -5.40
CA GLU A 32 -9.54 -13.54 -5.93
C GLU A 32 -9.46 -13.73 -7.45
N ASN A 33 -10.45 -14.42 -8.03
CA ASN A 33 -10.47 -14.69 -9.47
C ASN A 33 -10.53 -13.42 -10.34
N ASP A 34 -11.19 -12.36 -9.87
CA ASP A 34 -11.45 -11.13 -10.64
C ASP A 34 -10.86 -9.86 -9.99
N MET A 35 -10.51 -9.93 -8.70
CA MET A 35 -10.10 -8.78 -7.89
C MET A 35 -8.92 -9.13 -6.98
N ILE A 36 -8.07 -8.15 -6.72
CA ILE A 36 -6.92 -8.21 -5.84
C ILE A 36 -7.15 -7.23 -4.70
N ILE A 37 -6.93 -7.69 -3.47
CA ILE A 37 -7.12 -6.91 -2.26
C ILE A 37 -5.74 -6.49 -1.75
N VAL A 38 -5.54 -5.18 -1.68
CA VAL A 38 -4.27 -4.56 -1.28
C VAL A 38 -4.49 -3.78 0.01
N SER A 39 -3.69 -4.08 1.04
CA SER A 39 -3.71 -3.37 2.32
C SER A 39 -2.66 -2.28 2.33
N THR A 40 -3.06 -1.03 2.53
CA THR A 40 -2.14 0.13 2.55
C THR A 40 -1.58 0.45 3.94
N HIS A 41 -1.59 -0.52 4.86
CA HIS A 41 -1.28 -0.31 6.29
C HIS A 41 -2.13 0.78 6.97
N SER A 42 -3.22 1.18 6.31
CA SER A 42 -4.20 2.16 6.76
C SER A 42 -5.54 1.45 7.04
N LYS A 43 -6.51 2.15 7.62
CA LYS A 43 -7.87 1.60 7.86
C LYS A 43 -8.65 1.23 6.59
N SER A 44 -8.07 1.41 5.40
CA SER A 44 -8.74 1.25 4.10
C SER A 44 -8.00 0.22 3.24
N GLU A 45 -8.77 -0.72 2.72
CA GLU A 45 -8.32 -1.73 1.76
C GLU A 45 -8.57 -1.22 0.34
N GLY A 46 -7.60 -1.41 -0.55
CA GLY A 46 -7.73 -1.13 -1.97
C GLY A 46 -8.19 -2.38 -2.70
N VAL A 47 -9.36 -2.32 -3.34
CA VAL A 47 -9.84 -3.39 -4.23
C VAL A 47 -9.49 -2.98 -5.65
N ILE A 48 -8.57 -3.73 -6.27
CA ILE A 48 -8.07 -3.45 -7.61
C ILE A 48 -8.39 -4.66 -8.48
N PRO A 49 -9.01 -4.48 -9.65
CA PRO A 49 -9.37 -5.62 -10.46
C PRO A 49 -8.13 -6.26 -11.10
N LYS A 50 -8.13 -7.59 -11.18
CA LYS A 50 -6.96 -8.42 -11.52
C LYS A 50 -6.34 -8.05 -12.87
N TRP A 51 -7.15 -7.58 -13.81
CA TRP A 51 -6.71 -7.17 -15.15
C TRP A 51 -5.72 -5.99 -15.17
N GLN A 52 -5.62 -5.21 -14.09
CA GLN A 52 -4.60 -4.16 -13.98
C GLN A 52 -3.20 -4.72 -13.69
N PHE A 53 -3.10 -5.96 -13.24
CA PHE A 53 -1.84 -6.65 -12.92
C PHE A 53 -1.50 -7.75 -13.93
N LEU A 54 -2.21 -7.79 -15.05
CA LEU A 54 -1.88 -8.67 -16.16
C LEU A 54 -0.83 -7.97 -17.04
N ASN A 55 0.22 -8.70 -17.37
CA ASN A 55 1.20 -8.25 -18.35
C ASN A 55 0.65 -8.37 -19.79
N ASN A 56 1.47 -7.98 -20.77
CA ASN A 56 1.10 -8.00 -22.19
C ASN A 56 0.87 -9.42 -22.74
N ASP A 57 1.33 -10.45 -22.04
CA ASP A 57 1.15 -11.87 -22.36
C ASP A 57 -0.05 -12.50 -21.62
N GLY A 58 -0.73 -11.74 -20.73
CA GLY A 58 -1.88 -12.19 -19.96
C GLY A 58 -1.52 -12.99 -18.70
N GLU A 59 -0.26 -12.95 -18.25
CA GLU A 59 0.18 -13.54 -17.00
C GLU A 59 0.09 -12.52 -15.85
N LEU A 60 -0.24 -13.02 -14.65
CA LEU A 60 -0.33 -12.19 -13.45
C LEU A 60 1.08 -11.97 -12.89
N GLU A 61 1.50 -10.71 -12.75
CA GLU A 61 2.85 -10.37 -12.24
C GLU A 61 2.92 -10.24 -10.71
N VAL A 62 1.78 -10.32 -10.02
CA VAL A 62 1.69 -10.12 -8.57
C VAL A 62 1.24 -11.37 -7.83
N SER A 63 1.81 -11.58 -6.65
CA SER A 63 1.46 -12.66 -5.73
C SER A 63 1.04 -12.11 -4.37
N ILE A 64 0.39 -12.95 -3.56
CA ILE A 64 0.05 -12.60 -2.17
C ILE A 64 1.35 -12.37 -1.40
N GLY A 65 1.48 -11.20 -0.78
CA GLY A 65 2.67 -10.76 -0.04
C GLY A 65 3.55 -9.75 -0.76
N ASP A 66 3.29 -9.45 -2.04
CA ASP A 66 4.03 -8.39 -2.77
C ASP A 66 3.55 -6.98 -2.36
N GLU A 67 4.45 -5.99 -2.41
CA GLU A 67 4.25 -4.58 -2.01
C GLU A 67 4.36 -3.58 -3.17
#